data_AF-E8KGP1-F1
#
_entry.id   AF-E8KGP1-F1
#
_cell.length_a   1.000
_cell.length_b   1.000
_cell.length_c   1.000
_cell.angle_alpha   90.00
_cell.angle_beta   90.00
_cell.angle_gamma   90.00
#
_symmetry.space_group_name_H-M   'P 1'
#
loop_
_entity.id
_entity.type
_entity.pdbx_description
1 polymer ?
#
loop_
_entity_poly.entity_id
_entity_poly.type
_entity_poly.pdbx_seq_one_letter_code
_entity_poly.pdbx_strand_id
1 'polypeptide(L)'
;MKNNKKTSPLLLSALRNLSAFAIYDLSDTEILILFKNARWGNSYCFYTIECPRCQIEHKAYFLSSRKQWQCKHCQHRFSVTSGTIFQHTKLSLKKLLLSVYYFTINSKGISALNLSRHIGVQYKTSWALLHKFREAVEKTQDFTPLKGIVHIDGCYVNNYLCPKNFKHRRIDRRKKCHQRKDKSCVVFFLQQAANQEIIKGADRTLVALVKEENADDMLALTHRLVTPNSTICADENPAYDGLAFHYDLWRVNHSQEYCSIDGITNNLAESFFARFRRMIMGVYHKMGNHYMMHYANEAAWREDFRYQSDKDKFDNVLKRCLKARPSRDLTGYWQGNKKPTAKFGLESLCL
;
A
#
# COMPACT_ATOMS: atom_id res chain seq x y z
N MET A 1 -42.19 -0.33 7.48
CA MET A 1 -40.97 0.01 8.24
C MET A 1 -40.14 0.97 7.41
N LYS A 2 -39.92 2.21 7.89
CA LYS A 2 -39.07 3.19 7.18
C LYS A 2 -37.65 2.62 7.15
N ASN A 3 -37.14 2.31 5.96
CA ASN A 3 -35.72 2.01 5.75
C ASN A 3 -34.92 3.25 6.16
N ASN A 4 -34.46 3.30 7.41
CA ASN A 4 -33.43 4.22 7.84
C ASN A 4 -32.19 3.90 7.00
N LYS A 5 -32.02 4.61 5.88
CA LYS A 5 -30.77 4.62 5.11
C LYS A 5 -29.70 5.17 6.06
N LYS A 6 -29.05 4.27 6.81
CA LYS A 6 -27.85 4.61 7.59
C LYS A 6 -26.89 5.27 6.59
N THR A 7 -26.60 6.55 6.81
CA THR A 7 -25.58 7.26 6.05
C THR A 7 -24.32 6.43 6.11
N SER A 8 -23.72 6.16 4.95
CA SER A 8 -22.45 5.43 4.89
C SER A 8 -21.47 6.10 5.86
N PRO A 9 -20.75 5.35 6.72
CA PRO A 9 -19.79 5.91 7.67
C PRO A 9 -18.80 6.87 6.98
N LEU A 10 -18.46 6.59 5.72
CA LEU A 10 -17.56 7.39 4.87
C LEU A 10 -18.08 8.79 4.52
N LEU A 11 -19.37 9.08 4.73
CA LEU A 11 -19.99 10.38 4.44
C LEU A 11 -20.07 11.28 5.68
N LEU A 12 -19.69 10.78 6.86
CA LEU A 12 -19.67 11.54 8.11
C LEU A 12 -18.68 12.72 8.01
N SER A 13 -19.09 13.90 8.46
CA SER A 13 -18.21 15.08 8.53
C SER A 13 -16.96 14.84 9.37
N ALA A 14 -17.07 14.01 10.42
CA ALA A 14 -15.97 13.62 11.29
C ALA A 14 -14.79 12.95 10.55
N LEU A 15 -15.06 12.26 9.43
CA LEU A 15 -13.99 11.64 8.62
C LEU A 15 -13.38 12.61 7.60
N ARG A 16 -14.04 13.72 7.27
CA ARG A 16 -13.58 14.77 6.33
C ARG A 16 -12.95 15.94 7.08
N ASN A 17 -11.92 15.66 7.86
CA ASN A 17 -11.31 16.59 8.82
C ASN A 17 -10.01 17.25 8.32
N LEU A 18 -9.64 17.06 7.05
CA LEU A 18 -8.48 17.71 6.44
C LEU A 18 -8.83 18.16 5.01
N SER A 19 -8.83 19.48 4.78
CA SER A 19 -9.07 20.05 3.45
C SER A 19 -7.77 20.42 2.75
N ALA A 20 -7.82 20.52 1.43
CA ALA A 20 -6.67 21.00 0.66
C ALA A 20 -6.29 22.43 1.03
N PHE A 21 -7.28 23.31 1.27
CA PHE A 21 -7.08 24.70 1.69
C PHE A 21 -6.33 24.79 3.01
N ALA A 22 -6.69 23.94 3.99
CA ALA A 22 -5.99 23.89 5.27
C ALA A 22 -4.50 23.59 5.12
N ILE A 23 -4.08 22.87 4.06
CA ILE A 23 -2.66 22.63 3.76
C ILE A 23 -2.03 23.81 3.00
N TYR A 24 -2.78 24.45 2.09
CA TYR A 24 -2.30 25.60 1.33
C TYR A 24 -2.00 26.80 2.23
N ASP A 25 -2.83 27.01 3.26
CA ASP A 25 -2.75 28.15 4.17
C ASP A 25 -1.60 28.01 5.19
N LEU A 26 -1.03 26.82 5.36
CA LEU A 26 0.11 26.63 6.25
C LEU A 26 1.33 27.46 5.81
N SER A 27 1.91 28.14 6.78
CA SER A 27 3.21 28.79 6.67
C SER A 27 4.34 27.75 6.56
N ASP A 28 5.47 28.19 6.02
CA ASP A 28 6.67 27.35 5.91
C ASP A 28 7.17 26.81 7.26
N THR A 29 6.96 27.58 8.34
CA THR A 29 7.34 27.21 9.70
C THR A 29 6.43 26.11 10.26
N GLU A 30 5.11 26.25 10.06
CA GLU A 30 4.15 25.22 10.48
C GLU A 30 4.37 23.91 9.73
N ILE A 31 4.66 23.98 8.43
CA ILE A 31 5.00 22.79 7.63
C ILE A 31 6.26 22.12 8.18
N LEU A 32 7.30 22.89 8.51
CA LEU A 32 8.53 22.33 9.08
C LEU A 32 8.26 21.63 10.42
N ILE A 33 7.45 22.25 11.30
CA ILE A 33 7.05 21.68 12.58
C ILE A 33 6.23 20.39 12.37
N LEU A 34 5.31 20.38 11.43
CA LEU A 34 4.50 19.22 11.08
C LEU A 34 5.39 18.05 10.62
N PHE A 35 6.31 18.31 9.68
CA PHE A 35 7.28 17.31 9.23
C PHE A 35 8.17 16.80 10.37
N LYS A 36 8.65 17.69 11.24
CA LYS A 36 9.47 17.35 12.41
C LYS A 36 8.69 16.43 13.35
N ASN A 37 7.47 16.83 13.72
CA ASN A 37 6.63 16.06 14.64
C ASN A 37 6.21 14.72 14.05
N ALA A 38 5.91 14.65 12.76
CA ALA A 38 5.63 13.38 12.09
C ALA A 38 6.84 12.44 12.06
N ARG A 39 8.06 12.99 12.02
CA ARG A 39 9.29 12.20 11.98
C ARG A 39 9.76 11.71 13.35
N TRP A 40 9.76 12.59 14.36
CA TRP A 40 10.39 12.32 15.66
C TRP A 40 9.41 12.31 16.84
N GLY A 41 8.12 12.67 16.65
CA GLY A 41 7.05 12.54 17.66
C GLY A 41 7.12 13.49 18.86
N ASN A 42 8.30 14.00 19.21
CA ASN A 42 8.56 14.84 20.38
C ASN A 42 8.14 16.31 20.18
N SER A 43 6.82 16.54 20.14
CA SER A 43 6.21 17.86 19.93
C SER A 43 6.59 18.91 20.99
N TYR A 44 6.92 18.50 22.21
CA TYR A 44 7.25 19.37 23.34
C TYR A 44 8.61 20.07 23.20
N CYS A 45 9.52 19.58 22.35
CA CYS A 45 10.82 20.21 22.16
C CYS A 45 11.26 20.16 20.69
N PHE A 46 11.25 21.32 20.04
CA PHE A 46 11.68 21.44 18.63
C PHE A 46 13.13 21.00 18.38
N TYR A 47 14.01 21.18 19.36
CA TYR A 47 15.44 20.90 19.23
C TYR A 47 15.81 19.44 19.48
N THR A 48 14.98 18.68 20.20
CA THR A 48 15.22 17.26 20.41
C THR A 48 14.89 16.51 19.13
N ILE A 49 15.89 15.88 18.52
CA ILE A 49 15.73 15.09 17.30
C ILE A 49 16.72 13.92 17.30
N GLU A 50 16.43 12.89 16.50
CA GLU A 50 17.35 11.78 16.25
C GLU A 50 18.18 12.07 14.98
N CYS A 51 19.51 11.99 15.10
CA CYS A 51 20.39 12.20 13.95
C CYS A 51 20.35 11.00 12.99
N PRO A 52 20.08 11.19 11.69
CA PRO A 52 20.00 10.08 10.73
C PRO A 52 21.34 9.35 10.49
N ARG A 53 22.47 9.94 10.91
CA ARG A 53 23.81 9.35 10.74
C ARG A 53 24.24 8.51 11.93
N CYS A 54 24.16 9.06 13.15
CA CYS A 54 24.62 8.39 14.37
C CYS A 54 23.49 7.81 15.23
N GLN A 55 22.22 8.04 14.87
CA GLN A 55 21.03 7.50 15.54
C GLN A 55 20.89 7.88 17.02
N ILE A 56 21.60 8.93 17.47
CA ILE A 56 21.49 9.44 18.83
C ILE A 56 20.41 10.52 18.88
N GLU A 57 19.42 10.34 19.76
CA GLU A 57 18.46 11.37 20.13
C GLU A 57 19.10 12.37 21.10
N HIS A 58 19.07 13.65 20.73
CA HIS A 58 19.63 14.73 21.55
C HIS A 58 19.09 16.09 21.11
N LYS A 59 19.35 17.12 21.92
CA LYS A 59 19.06 18.52 21.54
C LYS A 59 20.10 19.02 20.53
N ALA A 60 19.76 19.01 19.25
CA ALA A 60 20.63 19.48 18.17
C ALA A 60 20.57 21.00 17.97
N TYR A 61 21.62 21.56 17.37
CA TYR A 61 21.66 22.99 17.03
C TYR A 61 20.88 23.23 15.74
N PHE A 62 19.91 24.15 15.76
CA PHE A 62 19.08 24.45 14.58
C PHE A 62 19.56 25.72 13.87
N LEU A 63 19.86 25.60 12.59
CA LEU A 63 20.23 26.70 11.71
C LEU A 63 18.97 27.18 10.98
N SER A 64 18.36 28.24 11.49
CA SER A 64 17.11 28.81 10.94
C SER A 64 17.23 29.22 9.48
N SER A 65 18.34 29.84 9.08
CA SER A 65 18.59 30.29 7.71
C SER A 65 18.57 29.17 6.66
N ARG A 66 18.92 27.94 7.05
CA ARG A 66 18.94 26.77 6.16
C ARG A 66 17.86 25.74 6.46
N LYS A 67 17.07 25.93 7.52
CA LYS A 67 16.09 24.96 8.03
C LYS A 67 16.73 23.57 8.26
N GLN A 68 17.91 23.55 8.86
CA GLN A 68 18.72 22.34 9.09
C GLN A 68 19.13 22.22 10.56
N TRP A 69 19.33 20.99 11.01
CA TRP A 69 19.92 20.67 12.31
C TRP A 69 21.36 20.23 12.14
N GLN A 70 22.21 20.58 13.10
CA GLN A 70 23.57 20.08 13.24
C GLN A 70 23.65 19.20 14.49
N CYS A 71 24.02 17.93 14.29
CA CYS A 71 24.22 16.96 15.36
C CYS A 71 25.40 17.37 16.25
N LYS A 72 25.21 17.33 17.57
CA LYS A 72 26.29 17.63 18.53
C LYS A 72 27.36 16.53 18.60
N HIS A 73 26.98 15.28 18.32
CA HIS A 73 27.86 14.12 18.45
C HIS A 73 28.73 13.90 17.20
N CYS A 74 28.15 13.94 16.00
CA CYS A 74 28.87 13.64 14.76
C CYS A 74 29.04 14.85 13.83
N GLN A 75 28.63 16.05 14.26
CA GLN A 75 28.69 17.31 13.49
C GLN A 75 28.00 17.27 12.12
N HIS A 76 27.23 16.21 11.85
CA HIS A 76 26.50 16.05 10.60
C HIS A 76 25.34 17.04 10.53
N ARG A 77 25.24 17.74 9.40
CA ARG A 77 24.13 18.64 9.10
C ARG A 77 23.07 17.91 8.29
N PHE A 78 21.81 18.05 8.69
CA PHE A 78 20.70 17.37 8.04
C PHE A 78 19.41 18.19 8.13
N SER A 79 18.52 17.98 7.17
CA SER A 79 17.17 18.53 7.17
C SER A 79 16.17 17.46 7.60
N VAL A 80 14.90 17.86 7.69
CA VAL A 80 13.81 16.93 7.99
C VAL A 80 13.59 15.86 6.90
N THR A 81 14.15 16.05 5.71
CA THR A 81 14.09 15.09 4.59
C THR A 81 15.33 14.21 4.45
N SER A 82 16.42 14.51 5.17
CA SER A 82 17.65 13.71 5.15
C SER A 82 17.42 12.31 5.73
N GLY A 83 17.86 11.25 5.06
CA GLY A 83 17.67 9.88 5.52
C GLY A 83 16.26 9.31 5.29
N THR A 84 15.40 10.01 4.53
CA THR A 84 14.04 9.55 4.21
C THR A 84 13.87 9.33 2.70
N ILE A 85 12.69 8.88 2.25
CA ILE A 85 12.38 8.79 0.81
C ILE A 85 12.51 10.15 0.08
N PHE A 86 12.41 11.25 0.82
CA PHE A 86 12.51 12.62 0.32
C PHE A 86 13.95 13.12 0.23
N GLN A 87 14.94 12.29 0.56
CA GLN A 87 16.33 12.67 0.43
C GLN A 87 16.65 13.09 -1.02
N HIS A 88 17.45 14.16 -1.15
CA HIS A 88 17.82 14.81 -2.41
C HIS A 88 16.65 15.39 -3.23
N THR A 89 15.46 15.53 -2.64
CA THR A 89 14.36 16.22 -3.32
C THR A 89 14.67 17.71 -3.48
N LYS A 90 14.30 18.25 -4.64
CA LYS A 90 14.31 19.70 -4.92
C LYS A 90 12.92 20.33 -4.73
N LEU A 91 11.93 19.53 -4.32
CA LEU A 91 10.58 20.02 -4.07
C LEU A 91 10.51 20.73 -2.72
N SER A 92 9.72 21.80 -2.65
CA SER A 92 9.38 22.45 -1.38
C SER A 92 8.60 21.48 -0.47
N LEU A 93 8.73 21.66 0.85
CA LEU A 93 8.00 20.86 1.82
C LEU A 93 6.48 20.96 1.61
N LYS A 94 5.96 22.13 1.22
CA LYS A 94 4.55 22.32 0.86
C LYS A 94 4.10 21.41 -0.28
N LYS A 95 4.88 21.30 -1.37
CA LYS A 95 4.56 20.39 -2.49
C LYS A 95 4.62 18.92 -2.07
N LEU A 96 5.55 18.53 -1.20
CA LEU A 96 5.61 17.18 -0.65
C LEU A 96 4.36 16.87 0.18
N LEU A 97 3.94 17.81 1.03
CA LEU A 97 2.76 17.68 1.89
C LEU A 97 1.47 17.52 1.06
N LEU A 98 1.28 18.40 0.06
CA LEU A 98 0.17 18.29 -0.89
C LEU A 98 0.20 16.96 -1.64
N SER A 99 1.38 16.46 -2.00
CA SER A 99 1.50 15.17 -2.69
C SER A 99 1.05 14.00 -1.82
N VAL A 100 1.41 14.02 -0.52
CA VAL A 100 0.94 13.01 0.45
C VAL A 100 -0.58 13.12 0.61
N TYR A 101 -1.11 14.33 0.75
CA TYR A 101 -2.56 14.56 0.84
C TYR A 101 -3.31 14.01 -0.37
N TYR A 102 -2.91 14.36 -1.60
CA TYR A 102 -3.57 13.83 -2.80
C TYR A 102 -3.40 12.32 -2.94
N PHE A 103 -2.29 11.74 -2.48
CA PHE A 103 -2.16 10.30 -2.41
C PHE A 103 -3.17 9.69 -1.43
N THR A 104 -3.39 10.28 -0.26
CA THR A 104 -4.23 9.68 0.78
C THR A 104 -5.73 9.80 0.49
N ILE A 105 -6.22 10.96 0.06
CA ILE A 105 -7.67 11.20 -0.10
C ILE A 105 -8.30 10.46 -1.30
N ASN A 106 -7.51 10.12 -2.32
CA ASN A 106 -8.02 9.47 -3.52
C ASN A 106 -8.26 7.98 -3.27
N SER A 107 -9.50 7.58 -2.98
CA SER A 107 -9.87 6.22 -2.55
C SER A 107 -9.47 5.07 -3.49
N LYS A 108 -9.29 5.34 -4.79
CA LYS A 108 -8.84 4.36 -5.80
C LYS A 108 -7.38 4.54 -6.22
N GLY A 109 -6.69 5.54 -5.67
CA GLY A 109 -5.39 5.97 -6.13
C GLY A 109 -5.45 7.18 -7.07
N ILE A 110 -4.29 7.82 -7.24
CA ILE A 110 -4.10 8.96 -8.13
C ILE A 110 -3.06 8.63 -9.22
N SER A 111 -3.35 9.03 -10.45
CA SER A 111 -2.41 8.91 -11.57
C SER A 111 -1.28 9.93 -11.43
N ALA A 112 -0.08 9.58 -11.90
CA ALA A 112 1.05 10.51 -11.88
C ALA A 112 0.74 11.81 -12.64
N LEU A 113 0.02 11.73 -13.76
CA LEU A 113 -0.39 12.90 -14.53
C LEU A 113 -1.33 13.83 -13.75
N ASN A 114 -2.28 13.28 -12.99
CA ASN A 114 -3.16 14.09 -12.15
C ASN A 114 -2.39 14.74 -11.00
N LEU A 115 -1.51 14.00 -10.32
CA LEU A 115 -0.67 14.58 -9.27
C LEU A 115 0.21 15.72 -9.83
N SER A 116 0.83 15.50 -10.99
CA SER A 116 1.65 16.50 -11.70
C SER A 116 0.90 17.81 -11.93
N ARG A 117 -0.37 17.74 -12.33
CA ARG A 117 -1.24 18.92 -12.51
C ARG A 117 -1.56 19.61 -11.19
N HIS A 118 -1.90 18.84 -10.14
CA HIS A 118 -2.25 19.41 -8.84
C HIS A 118 -1.10 20.19 -8.18
N ILE A 119 0.14 19.69 -8.26
CA ILE A 119 1.30 20.31 -7.58
C ILE A 119 2.20 21.12 -8.52
N GLY A 120 1.84 21.21 -9.81
CA GLY A 120 2.60 21.95 -10.83
C GLY A 120 4.04 21.46 -10.96
N VAL A 121 4.24 20.19 -11.29
CA VAL A 121 5.58 19.59 -11.55
C VAL A 121 5.55 18.71 -12.78
N GLN A 122 6.72 18.38 -13.33
CA GLN A 122 6.81 17.43 -14.44
C GLN A 122 6.30 16.04 -14.06
N TYR A 123 5.69 15.34 -15.02
CA TYR A 123 5.24 13.95 -14.88
C TYR A 123 6.31 13.05 -14.23
N LYS A 124 7.56 13.11 -14.69
CA LYS A 124 8.68 12.31 -14.18
C LYS A 124 8.85 12.43 -12.65
N THR A 125 8.71 13.64 -12.13
CA THR A 125 8.80 13.94 -10.70
C THR A 125 7.62 13.35 -9.93
N SER A 126 6.40 13.57 -10.42
CA SER A 126 5.18 13.03 -9.80
C SER A 126 5.16 11.49 -9.79
N TRP A 127 5.62 10.86 -10.87
CA TRP A 127 5.71 9.42 -10.98
C TRP A 127 6.69 8.84 -9.97
N ALA A 128 7.90 9.40 -9.88
CA ALA A 128 8.91 8.95 -8.93
C ALA A 128 8.44 9.15 -7.48
N LEU A 129 7.75 10.26 -7.20
CA LEU A 129 7.23 10.57 -5.88
C LEU A 129 6.13 9.57 -5.46
N LEU A 130 5.17 9.27 -6.33
CA LEU A 130 4.13 8.28 -6.05
C LEU A 130 4.70 6.87 -5.84
N HIS A 131 5.70 6.47 -6.64
CA HIS A 131 6.35 5.18 -6.41
C HIS A 131 7.13 5.13 -5.09
N LYS A 132 7.75 6.25 -4.68
CA LYS A 132 8.39 6.35 -3.36
C LYS A 132 7.37 6.25 -2.21
N PHE A 133 6.16 6.80 -2.37
CA PHE A 133 5.09 6.63 -1.38
C PHE A 133 4.67 5.16 -1.25
N ARG A 134 4.46 4.49 -2.39
CA ARG A 134 4.12 3.06 -2.41
C ARG A 134 5.22 2.21 -1.77
N GLU A 135 6.47 2.49 -2.10
CA GLU A 135 7.63 1.82 -1.50
C GLU A 135 7.71 2.09 0.01
N ALA A 136 7.39 3.30 0.46
CA ALA A 136 7.33 3.60 1.90
C ALA A 136 6.21 2.82 2.59
N VAL A 137 5.03 2.71 1.98
CA VAL A 137 3.92 1.88 2.50
C VAL A 137 4.36 0.42 2.62
N GLU A 138 4.95 -0.14 1.58
CA GLU A 138 5.45 -1.52 1.55
C GLU A 138 6.56 -1.77 2.60
N LYS A 139 7.60 -0.93 2.66
CA LYS A 139 8.72 -1.10 3.60
C LYS A 139 8.37 -0.93 5.07
N THR A 140 7.25 -0.27 5.35
CA THR A 140 6.76 -0.05 6.71
C THR A 140 5.57 -0.94 7.04
N GLN A 141 5.25 -1.88 6.16
CA GLN A 141 4.18 -2.84 6.38
C GLN A 141 4.52 -3.74 7.57
N ASP A 142 3.51 -3.99 8.39
CA ASP A 142 3.64 -4.88 9.53
C ASP A 142 3.40 -6.33 9.06
N PHE A 143 4.47 -7.12 9.02
CA PHE A 143 4.46 -8.54 8.67
C PHE A 143 4.31 -9.46 9.90
N THR A 144 3.84 -8.94 11.04
CA THR A 144 3.35 -9.82 12.11
C THR A 144 2.23 -10.71 11.56
N PRO A 145 2.28 -12.03 11.80
CA PRO A 145 1.29 -12.96 11.27
C PRO A 145 -0.15 -12.53 11.59
N LEU A 146 -1.03 -12.68 10.61
CA LEU A 146 -2.46 -12.52 10.75
C LEU A 146 -3.03 -13.63 11.65
N LYS A 147 -4.17 -13.38 12.28
CA LYS A 147 -4.79 -14.30 13.25
C LYS A 147 -6.31 -14.28 13.15
N GLY A 148 -6.95 -15.31 13.69
CA GLY A 148 -8.41 -15.43 13.69
C GLY A 148 -8.91 -15.93 12.34
N ILE A 149 -9.85 -15.22 11.71
CA ILE A 149 -10.38 -15.58 10.40
C ILE A 149 -9.62 -14.80 9.32
N VAL A 150 -9.00 -15.52 8.39
CA VAL A 150 -8.21 -14.96 7.30
C VAL A 150 -8.75 -15.43 5.96
N HIS A 151 -9.08 -14.49 5.08
CA HIS A 151 -9.49 -14.78 3.72
C HIS A 151 -8.30 -14.74 2.78
N ILE A 152 -8.16 -15.77 1.93
CA ILE A 152 -7.07 -15.89 0.96
C ILE A 152 -7.66 -16.07 -0.43
N ASP A 153 -7.17 -15.30 -1.39
CA ASP A 153 -7.54 -15.40 -2.80
C ASP A 153 -6.46 -14.76 -3.71
N GLY A 154 -6.52 -15.10 -5.00
CA GLY A 154 -5.56 -14.73 -6.03
C GLY A 154 -6.14 -13.87 -7.14
N CYS A 155 -5.52 -12.73 -7.42
CA CYS A 155 -5.81 -11.91 -8.59
C CYS A 155 -4.76 -12.04 -9.69
N TYR A 156 -5.11 -12.77 -10.75
CA TYR A 156 -4.30 -12.76 -11.96
C TYR A 156 -4.26 -11.38 -12.62
N VAL A 157 -3.05 -10.88 -12.81
CA VAL A 157 -2.72 -9.62 -13.47
C VAL A 157 -1.86 -9.90 -14.71
N ASN A 158 -1.85 -8.95 -15.64
CA ASN A 158 -1.13 -9.10 -16.92
C ASN A 158 -1.54 -10.35 -17.73
N ASN A 159 -2.74 -10.89 -17.49
CA ASN A 159 -3.28 -12.07 -18.18
C ASN A 159 -3.99 -11.72 -19.50
N TYR A 160 -4.38 -10.45 -19.70
CA TYR A 160 -5.12 -10.03 -20.88
C TYR A 160 -4.24 -10.11 -22.14
N LEU A 161 -4.74 -10.85 -23.11
CA LEU A 161 -4.21 -10.96 -24.47
C LEU A 161 -5.24 -10.39 -25.43
N CYS A 162 -4.84 -9.34 -26.17
CA CYS A 162 -5.70 -8.74 -27.18
C CYS A 162 -6.11 -9.82 -28.21
N PRO A 163 -7.42 -10.11 -28.39
CA PRO A 163 -7.85 -11.06 -29.41
C PRO A 163 -7.41 -10.60 -30.80
N LYS A 164 -7.05 -11.55 -31.66
CA LYS A 164 -6.97 -11.26 -33.10
C LYS A 164 -8.37 -10.92 -33.62
N ASN A 165 -8.43 -9.98 -34.57
CA ASN A 165 -9.68 -9.49 -35.17
C ASN A 165 -10.54 -10.65 -35.69
N PHE A 166 -9.93 -11.57 -36.46
CA PHE A 166 -10.61 -12.73 -37.01
C PHE A 166 -10.72 -13.89 -36.02
N LYS A 167 -11.94 -14.43 -35.86
CA LYS A 167 -12.26 -15.51 -34.91
C LYS A 167 -11.39 -16.76 -35.11
N HIS A 168 -11.15 -17.18 -36.35
CA HIS A 168 -10.31 -18.34 -36.67
C HIS A 168 -8.82 -18.17 -36.32
N ARG A 169 -8.36 -16.93 -36.13
CA ARG A 169 -6.98 -16.61 -35.69
C ARG A 169 -6.89 -16.41 -34.18
N ARG A 170 -8.00 -16.56 -33.45
CA ARG A 170 -8.00 -16.42 -32.00
C ARG A 170 -7.37 -17.67 -31.40
N ILE A 171 -6.32 -17.42 -30.64
CA ILE A 171 -5.57 -18.44 -29.93
C ILE A 171 -6.37 -18.86 -28.69
N ASP A 172 -6.43 -20.17 -28.39
CA ASP A 172 -7.02 -20.66 -27.14
C ASP A 172 -6.16 -20.21 -25.95
N ARG A 173 -6.72 -19.29 -25.16
CA ARG A 173 -6.05 -18.60 -24.05
C ARG A 173 -5.90 -19.46 -22.80
N ARG A 174 -6.62 -20.58 -22.72
CA ARG A 174 -6.55 -21.50 -21.58
C ARG A 174 -5.27 -22.32 -21.60
N LYS A 175 -4.70 -22.58 -22.77
CA LYS A 175 -3.47 -23.37 -22.94
C LYS A 175 -2.25 -22.62 -22.39
N LYS A 176 -1.45 -23.29 -21.55
CA LYS A 176 -0.25 -22.72 -20.89
C LYS A 176 0.75 -22.10 -21.87
N CYS A 177 0.95 -22.73 -23.04
CA CYS A 177 1.83 -22.23 -24.10
C CYS A 177 1.42 -20.88 -24.69
N HIS A 178 0.14 -20.51 -24.58
CA HIS A 178 -0.40 -19.26 -25.11
C HIS A 178 -0.55 -18.18 -24.04
N GLN A 179 -0.20 -18.47 -22.78
CA GLN A 179 -0.22 -17.49 -21.71
C GLN A 179 0.95 -16.52 -21.86
N ARG A 180 0.76 -15.29 -21.36
CA ARG A 180 1.81 -14.28 -21.35
C ARG A 180 2.92 -14.67 -20.38
N LYS A 181 4.19 -14.46 -20.77
CA LYS A 181 5.36 -14.66 -19.89
C LYS A 181 5.34 -13.76 -18.65
N ASP A 182 4.71 -12.59 -18.75
CA ASP A 182 4.54 -11.64 -17.66
C ASP A 182 3.23 -11.80 -16.90
N LYS A 183 2.43 -12.84 -17.17
CA LYS A 183 1.33 -13.24 -16.30
C LYS A 183 1.87 -13.49 -14.89
N SER A 184 1.13 -13.01 -13.90
CA SER A 184 1.40 -13.21 -12.48
C SER A 184 0.08 -13.17 -11.71
N CYS A 185 0.11 -13.60 -10.45
CA CYS A 185 -1.01 -13.54 -9.54
C CYS A 185 -0.61 -12.75 -8.30
N VAL A 186 -1.42 -11.76 -7.93
CA VAL A 186 -1.31 -11.09 -6.63
C VAL A 186 -2.19 -11.86 -5.66
N VAL A 187 -1.56 -12.52 -4.70
CA VAL A 187 -2.26 -13.22 -3.61
C VAL A 187 -2.44 -12.24 -2.48
N PHE A 188 -3.62 -12.22 -1.88
CA PHE A 188 -3.94 -11.33 -0.78
C PHE A 188 -4.52 -12.13 0.39
N PHE A 189 -4.12 -11.71 1.60
CA PHE A 189 -4.49 -12.29 2.87
C PHE A 189 -5.19 -11.20 3.67
N LEU A 190 -6.49 -11.38 3.93
CA LEU A 190 -7.30 -10.41 4.64
C LEU A 190 -7.73 -10.95 5.99
N GLN A 191 -7.27 -10.32 7.05
CA GLN A 191 -7.74 -10.61 8.39
C GLN A 191 -9.09 -9.95 8.62
N GLN A 192 -10.08 -10.72 9.03
CA GLN A 192 -11.37 -10.19 9.45
C GLN A 192 -11.21 -9.38 10.73
N ALA A 193 -11.77 -8.17 10.75
CA ALA A 193 -11.71 -7.32 11.94
C ALA A 193 -12.38 -7.99 13.14
N ALA A 194 -11.71 -7.99 14.29
CA ALA A 194 -12.21 -8.63 15.51
C ALA A 194 -13.54 -8.02 16.01
N ASN A 195 -13.75 -6.73 15.76
CA ASN A 195 -15.00 -6.03 16.09
C ASN A 195 -15.75 -5.63 14.81
N GLN A 196 -16.57 -6.56 14.30
CA GLN A 196 -17.40 -6.34 13.12
C GLN A 196 -18.53 -5.32 13.32
N GLU A 197 -18.88 -4.98 14.57
CA GLU A 197 -19.88 -3.96 14.86
C GLU A 197 -19.37 -2.56 14.51
N ILE A 198 -18.08 -2.30 14.75
CA ILE A 198 -17.41 -1.03 14.48
C ILE A 198 -16.78 -1.03 13.08
N ILE A 199 -16.04 -2.08 12.73
CA ILE A 199 -15.33 -2.21 11.45
C ILE A 199 -15.92 -3.38 10.68
N LYS A 200 -16.83 -3.07 9.75
CA LYS A 200 -17.30 -4.09 8.80
C LYS A 200 -16.21 -4.43 7.80
N GLY A 201 -15.76 -5.67 7.79
CA GLY A 201 -14.79 -6.21 6.83
C GLY A 201 -13.41 -6.48 7.41
N ALA A 202 -12.36 -6.33 6.59
CA ALA A 202 -10.99 -6.59 7.00
C ALA A 202 -10.35 -5.40 7.74
N ASP A 203 -9.45 -5.65 8.69
CA ASP A 203 -8.65 -4.63 9.39
C ASP A 203 -7.16 -4.65 9.02
N ARG A 204 -6.66 -5.78 8.52
CA ARG A 204 -5.30 -5.93 8.02
C ARG A 204 -5.26 -6.74 6.74
N THR A 205 -4.51 -6.23 5.77
CA THR A 205 -4.32 -6.87 4.47
C THR A 205 -2.84 -7.01 4.16
N LEU A 206 -2.41 -8.24 3.88
CA LEU A 206 -1.06 -8.55 3.36
C LEU A 206 -1.17 -9.07 1.94
N VAL A 207 -0.16 -8.77 1.13
CA VAL A 207 -0.13 -9.16 -0.28
C VAL A 207 1.20 -9.79 -0.64
N ALA A 208 1.17 -10.72 -1.59
CA ALA A 208 2.33 -11.38 -2.16
C ALA A 208 2.17 -11.49 -3.68
N LEU A 209 3.28 -11.62 -4.41
CA LEU A 209 3.27 -11.83 -5.85
C LEU A 209 3.77 -13.24 -6.16
N VAL A 210 2.99 -14.01 -6.91
CA VAL A 210 3.37 -15.35 -7.40
C VAL A 210 3.21 -15.42 -8.92
N LYS A 211 3.81 -16.42 -9.55
CA LYS A 211 3.65 -16.64 -11.00
C LYS A 211 2.31 -17.27 -11.32
N GLU A 212 1.97 -18.29 -10.55
CA GLU A 212 0.71 -19.02 -10.58
C GLU A 212 0.42 -19.51 -9.16
N GLU A 213 -0.85 -19.72 -8.83
CA GLU A 213 -1.24 -20.30 -7.55
C GLU A 213 -0.85 -21.78 -7.55
N ASN A 214 0.26 -22.10 -6.89
CA ASN A 214 0.77 -23.44 -6.70
C ASN A 214 0.83 -23.76 -5.20
N ALA A 215 0.72 -25.04 -4.86
CA ALA A 215 0.61 -25.49 -3.48
C ALA A 215 1.81 -25.07 -2.61
N ASP A 216 3.03 -25.16 -3.15
CA ASP A 216 4.26 -24.84 -2.41
C ASP A 216 4.33 -23.37 -2.01
N ASP A 217 4.10 -22.45 -2.97
CA ASP A 217 4.07 -21.02 -2.70
C ASP A 217 2.93 -20.66 -1.73
N MET A 218 1.73 -21.24 -1.89
CA MET A 218 0.58 -20.93 -1.04
C MET A 218 0.83 -21.40 0.40
N LEU A 219 1.36 -22.60 0.58
CA LEU A 219 1.72 -23.14 1.88
C LEU A 219 2.81 -22.29 2.55
N ALA A 220 3.89 -21.99 1.84
CA ALA A 220 5.02 -21.20 2.34
C ALA A 220 4.60 -19.78 2.74
N LEU A 221 3.82 -19.10 1.90
CA LEU A 221 3.29 -17.77 2.20
C LEU A 221 2.33 -17.80 3.38
N THR A 222 1.42 -18.78 3.44
CA THR A 222 0.44 -18.88 4.53
C THR A 222 1.14 -19.14 5.86
N HIS A 223 2.12 -20.04 5.91
CA HIS A 223 2.93 -20.25 7.12
C HIS A 223 3.69 -19.00 7.56
N ARG A 224 4.17 -18.19 6.62
CA ARG A 224 4.88 -16.96 6.96
C ARG A 224 3.97 -15.86 7.47
N LEU A 225 2.75 -15.78 6.93
CA LEU A 225 1.85 -14.63 7.08
C LEU A 225 0.64 -14.89 7.97
N VAL A 226 0.34 -16.14 8.33
CA VAL A 226 -0.85 -16.53 9.12
C VAL A 226 -0.42 -17.41 10.29
N THR A 227 -0.90 -17.05 11.48
CA THR A 227 -0.64 -17.79 12.73
C THR A 227 -1.25 -19.20 12.63
N PRO A 228 -0.54 -20.27 13.05
CA PRO A 228 -1.12 -21.61 13.14
C PRO A 228 -2.45 -21.63 13.91
N ASN A 229 -3.34 -22.57 13.57
CA ASN A 229 -4.70 -22.69 14.13
C ASN A 229 -5.63 -21.51 13.85
N SER A 230 -5.33 -20.66 12.87
CA SER A 230 -6.29 -19.69 12.33
C SER A 230 -7.29 -20.38 11.39
N THR A 231 -8.48 -19.81 11.26
CA THR A 231 -9.47 -20.24 10.26
C THR A 231 -9.17 -19.55 8.94
N ILE A 232 -9.05 -20.32 7.86
CA ILE A 232 -8.76 -19.82 6.52
C ILE A 232 -10.01 -19.97 5.66
N CYS A 233 -10.49 -18.86 5.10
CA CYS A 233 -11.53 -18.87 4.07
C CYS A 233 -10.87 -18.74 2.69
N ALA A 234 -10.99 -19.77 1.85
CA ALA A 234 -10.42 -19.79 0.51
C ALA A 234 -11.45 -20.23 -0.55
N ASP A 235 -11.10 -20.07 -1.82
CA ASP A 235 -11.85 -20.66 -2.92
C ASP A 235 -11.56 -22.18 -3.05
N GLU A 236 -12.11 -22.81 -4.09
CA GLU A 236 -11.92 -24.25 -4.35
C GLU A 236 -10.63 -24.58 -5.10
N ASN A 237 -9.67 -23.65 -5.20
CA ASN A 237 -8.43 -23.93 -5.91
C ASN A 237 -7.60 -25.03 -5.20
N PRO A 238 -7.21 -26.12 -5.90
CA PRO A 238 -6.41 -27.20 -5.32
C PRO A 238 -5.08 -26.75 -4.71
N ALA A 239 -4.57 -25.58 -5.10
CA ALA A 239 -3.38 -25.00 -4.48
C ALA A 239 -3.52 -24.81 -2.95
N TYR A 240 -4.74 -24.75 -2.41
CA TYR A 240 -5.00 -24.60 -0.98
C TYR A 240 -5.19 -25.94 -0.24
N ASP A 241 -5.12 -27.11 -0.92
CA ASP A 241 -5.33 -28.44 -0.32
C ASP A 241 -4.38 -28.70 0.85
N GLY A 242 -3.11 -28.33 0.71
CA GLY A 242 -2.10 -28.50 1.75
C GLY A 242 -2.35 -27.71 3.03
N LEU A 243 -3.21 -26.68 3.00
CA LEU A 243 -3.49 -25.85 4.18
C LEU A 243 -4.37 -26.57 5.20
N ALA A 244 -5.20 -27.54 4.78
CA ALA A 244 -6.11 -28.26 5.65
C ALA A 244 -5.39 -29.09 6.74
N PHE A 245 -4.11 -29.40 6.55
CA PHE A 245 -3.28 -30.10 7.55
C PHE A 245 -2.82 -29.20 8.71
N HIS A 246 -2.84 -27.88 8.52
CA HIS A 246 -2.24 -26.91 9.46
C HIS A 246 -3.22 -25.85 9.95
N TYR A 247 -4.36 -25.71 9.28
CA TYR A 247 -5.34 -24.65 9.51
C TYR A 247 -6.76 -25.22 9.42
N ASP A 248 -7.70 -24.54 10.07
CA ASP A 248 -9.12 -24.80 9.87
C ASP A 248 -9.55 -24.20 8.53
N LEU A 249 -9.53 -25.02 7.47
CA LEU A 249 -9.74 -24.57 6.10
C LEU A 249 -11.22 -24.66 5.72
N TRP A 250 -11.82 -23.51 5.45
CA TRP A 250 -13.17 -23.37 4.96
C TRP A 250 -13.16 -22.96 3.48
N ARG A 251 -13.89 -23.72 2.66
CA ARG A 251 -14.00 -23.48 1.21
C ARG A 251 -15.41 -23.06 0.84
N VAL A 252 -15.51 -22.12 -0.10
CA VAL A 252 -16.80 -21.71 -0.66
C VAL A 252 -16.84 -21.96 -2.16
N ASN A 253 -17.83 -22.75 -2.59
CA ASN A 253 -18.13 -22.91 -4.01
C ASN A 253 -18.98 -21.74 -4.51
N HIS A 254 -18.34 -20.76 -5.13
CA HIS A 254 -19.03 -19.55 -5.61
C HIS A 254 -19.96 -19.82 -6.81
N SER A 255 -19.94 -21.03 -7.39
CA SER A 255 -20.88 -21.43 -8.43
C SER A 255 -22.19 -21.99 -7.88
N GLN A 256 -22.22 -22.38 -6.60
CA GLN A 256 -23.40 -22.97 -5.95
C GLN A 256 -23.97 -22.07 -4.84
N GLU A 257 -23.13 -21.40 -4.05
CA GLU A 257 -23.59 -20.64 -2.88
C GLU A 257 -22.78 -19.34 -2.66
N TYR A 258 -23.48 -18.24 -2.32
CA TYR A 258 -22.89 -16.93 -1.98
C TYR A 258 -22.41 -16.86 -0.52
N CYS A 259 -22.97 -17.70 0.33
CA CYS A 259 -22.62 -17.96 1.71
C CYS A 259 -23.11 -19.37 2.01
N SER A 260 -22.28 -20.22 2.62
CA SER A 260 -22.77 -21.54 3.03
C SER A 260 -23.82 -21.41 4.14
N ILE A 261 -24.61 -22.47 4.34
CA ILE A 261 -25.58 -22.58 5.45
C ILE A 261 -24.89 -22.38 6.81
N ASP A 262 -23.61 -22.74 6.90
CA ASP A 262 -22.75 -22.58 8.09
C ASP A 262 -22.15 -21.17 8.24
N GLY A 263 -22.49 -20.22 7.35
CA GLY A 263 -22.02 -18.84 7.40
C GLY A 263 -20.64 -18.60 6.77
N ILE A 264 -20.09 -19.58 6.05
CA ILE A 264 -18.79 -19.48 5.39
C ILE A 264 -18.92 -18.56 4.17
N THR A 265 -18.07 -17.53 4.09
CA THR A 265 -18.06 -16.58 2.97
C THR A 265 -16.63 -16.31 2.51
N ASN A 266 -16.46 -15.82 1.28
CA ASN A 266 -15.20 -15.22 0.82
C ASN A 266 -15.32 -13.70 0.52
N ASN A 267 -16.33 -13.06 1.12
CA ASN A 267 -16.74 -11.70 0.76
C ASN A 267 -15.65 -10.64 0.95
N LEU A 268 -14.72 -10.84 1.90
CA LEU A 268 -13.61 -9.91 2.13
C LEU A 268 -12.65 -9.89 0.94
N ALA A 269 -12.25 -11.08 0.48
CA ALA A 269 -11.43 -11.26 -0.71
C ALA A 269 -12.11 -10.68 -1.95
N GLU A 270 -13.38 -11.01 -2.20
CA GLU A 270 -14.13 -10.49 -3.35
C GLU A 270 -14.20 -8.96 -3.35
N SER A 271 -14.44 -8.36 -2.19
CA SER A 271 -14.54 -6.91 -2.03
C SER A 271 -13.21 -6.20 -2.31
N PHE A 272 -12.10 -6.76 -1.82
CA PHE A 272 -10.76 -6.27 -2.10
C PHE A 272 -10.42 -6.43 -3.58
N PHE A 273 -10.66 -7.62 -4.13
CA PHE A 273 -10.44 -7.96 -5.52
C PHE A 273 -11.16 -7.00 -6.47
N ALA A 274 -12.43 -6.71 -6.19
CA ALA A 274 -13.23 -5.78 -6.98
C ALA A 274 -12.67 -4.34 -6.92
N ARG A 275 -12.09 -3.92 -5.79
CA ARG A 275 -11.41 -2.62 -5.67
C ARG A 275 -10.09 -2.59 -6.41
N PHE A 276 -9.26 -3.62 -6.26
CA PHE A 276 -7.98 -3.74 -6.95
C PHE A 276 -8.15 -3.76 -8.47
N ARG A 277 -9.13 -4.50 -9.00
CA ARG A 277 -9.47 -4.50 -10.44
C ARG A 277 -9.90 -3.13 -10.95
N ARG A 278 -10.71 -2.38 -10.19
CA ARG A 278 -11.11 -1.02 -10.56
C ARG A 278 -9.92 -0.05 -10.56
N MET A 279 -8.97 -0.24 -9.64
CA MET A 279 -7.72 0.52 -9.61
C MET A 279 -6.86 0.25 -10.85
N ILE A 280 -6.74 -1.02 -11.26
CA ILE A 280 -6.06 -1.42 -12.50
C ILE A 280 -6.74 -0.81 -13.72
N MET A 281 -8.05 -1.02 -13.89
CA MET A 281 -8.77 -0.62 -15.10
C MET A 281 -9.02 0.90 -15.18
N GLY A 282 -9.15 1.59 -14.05
CA GLY A 282 -9.61 2.98 -14.01
C GLY A 282 -8.52 4.02 -13.78
N VAL A 283 -7.48 3.70 -13.00
CA VAL A 283 -6.47 4.70 -12.59
C VAL A 283 -5.13 4.48 -13.30
N TYR A 284 -4.62 3.24 -13.26
CA TYR A 284 -3.24 2.98 -13.68
C TYR A 284 -3.13 2.37 -15.08
N HIS A 285 -4.13 1.60 -15.51
CA HIS A 285 -4.25 0.88 -16.80
C HIS A 285 -3.14 -0.14 -17.10
N LYS A 286 -1.90 0.09 -16.68
CA LYS A 286 -0.73 -0.74 -16.93
C LYS A 286 0.13 -0.85 -15.67
N MET A 287 -0.05 -1.96 -14.93
CA MET A 287 0.79 -2.34 -13.80
C MET A 287 1.74 -3.46 -14.22
N GLY A 288 2.98 -3.12 -14.55
CA GLY A 288 4.01 -4.13 -14.84
C GLY A 288 4.49 -4.83 -13.56
N ASN A 289 4.93 -6.08 -13.69
CA ASN A 289 5.39 -6.90 -12.55
C ASN A 289 6.47 -6.22 -11.70
N HIS A 290 7.39 -5.45 -12.31
CA HIS A 290 8.44 -4.69 -11.62
C HIS A 290 7.91 -3.84 -10.45
N TYR A 291 6.70 -3.31 -10.58
CA TYR A 291 6.09 -2.43 -9.57
C TYR A 291 4.78 -3.00 -9.00
N MET A 292 4.46 -4.27 -9.29
CA MET A 292 3.16 -4.83 -8.90
C MET A 292 2.99 -4.82 -7.39
N MET A 293 4.02 -5.19 -6.63
CA MET A 293 4.00 -5.13 -5.16
C MET A 293 3.78 -3.71 -4.63
N HIS A 294 4.34 -2.68 -5.26
CA HIS A 294 4.07 -1.29 -4.89
C HIS A 294 2.59 -0.93 -5.04
N TYR A 295 1.94 -1.37 -6.13
CA TYR A 295 0.51 -1.10 -6.35
C TYR A 295 -0.38 -1.98 -5.47
N ALA A 296 -0.06 -3.26 -5.30
CA ALA A 296 -0.81 -4.17 -4.43
C ALA A 296 -0.78 -3.70 -2.97
N ASN A 297 0.37 -3.27 -2.46
CA ASN A 297 0.49 -2.70 -1.11
C ASN A 297 -0.25 -1.36 -0.98
N GLU A 298 -0.31 -0.53 -2.04
CA GLU A 298 -1.18 0.66 -2.02
C GLU A 298 -2.65 0.26 -1.87
N ALA A 299 -3.13 -0.73 -2.61
CA ALA A 299 -4.51 -1.21 -2.48
C ALA A 299 -4.78 -1.79 -1.10
N ALA A 300 -3.88 -2.60 -0.56
CA ALA A 300 -3.96 -3.13 0.81
C ALA A 300 -4.04 -2.02 1.86
N TRP A 301 -3.18 -1.01 1.76
CA TRP A 301 -3.25 0.14 2.66
C TRP A 301 -4.58 0.91 2.54
N ARG A 302 -5.10 1.10 1.32
CA ARG A 302 -6.42 1.75 1.14
C ARG A 302 -7.57 0.92 1.70
N GLU A 303 -7.44 -0.40 1.64
CA GLU A 303 -8.38 -1.33 2.27
C GLU A 303 -8.40 -1.11 3.78
N ASP A 304 -7.26 -1.26 4.43
CA ASP A 304 -7.11 -1.25 5.88
C ASP A 304 -7.50 0.11 6.49
N PHE A 305 -7.19 1.21 5.79
CA PHE A 305 -7.46 2.56 6.27
C PHE A 305 -8.80 3.14 5.80
N ARG A 306 -9.68 2.38 5.12
CA ARG A 306 -10.89 2.94 4.48
C ARG A 306 -11.80 3.75 5.42
N TYR A 307 -11.97 3.29 6.66
CA TYR A 307 -12.82 3.93 7.68
C TYR A 307 -12.10 4.97 8.55
N GLN A 308 -10.83 5.23 8.31
CA GLN A 308 -10.05 6.24 9.03
C GLN A 308 -10.32 7.65 8.47
N SER A 309 -10.14 8.68 9.31
CA SER A 309 -10.30 10.06 8.87
C SER A 309 -9.23 10.46 7.85
N ASP A 310 -9.50 11.49 7.03
CA ASP A 310 -8.55 11.98 6.04
C ASP A 310 -7.24 12.43 6.68
N LYS A 311 -7.31 13.03 7.88
CA LYS A 311 -6.15 13.38 8.69
C LYS A 311 -5.37 12.15 9.15
N ASP A 312 -6.03 11.10 9.63
CA ASP A 312 -5.34 9.89 10.10
C ASP A 312 -4.63 9.17 8.96
N LYS A 313 -5.28 9.07 7.79
CA LYS A 313 -4.68 8.53 6.57
C LYS A 313 -3.44 9.33 6.18
N PHE A 314 -3.58 10.65 6.16
CA PHE A 314 -2.50 11.57 5.83
C PHE A 314 -1.31 11.45 6.79
N ASP A 315 -1.57 11.51 8.10
CA ASP A 315 -0.54 11.40 9.14
C ASP A 315 0.14 10.02 9.08
N ASN A 316 -0.62 8.95 8.78
CA ASN A 316 -0.08 7.61 8.59
C ASN A 316 0.93 7.55 7.43
N VAL A 317 0.53 7.99 6.24
CA VAL A 317 1.43 7.94 5.06
C VAL A 317 2.63 8.86 5.26
N LEU A 318 2.43 10.06 5.84
CA LEU A 318 3.53 10.99 6.11
C LEU A 318 4.57 10.37 7.05
N LYS A 319 4.12 9.77 8.17
CA LYS A 319 5.00 9.05 9.11
C LYS A 319 5.75 7.91 8.42
N ARG A 320 5.07 7.09 7.62
CA ARG A 320 5.70 5.99 6.86
C ARG A 320 6.77 6.52 5.89
N CYS A 321 6.47 7.59 5.17
CA CYS A 321 7.41 8.26 4.26
C CYS A 321 8.65 8.80 4.97
N LEU A 322 8.49 9.33 6.19
CA LEU A 322 9.59 9.90 6.98
C LEU A 322 10.40 8.84 7.72
N LYS A 323 9.83 7.65 7.99
CA LYS A 323 10.53 6.49 8.58
C LYS A 323 11.30 5.69 7.52
N ALA A 324 10.77 5.59 6.31
CA ALA A 324 11.38 4.80 5.24
C ALA A 324 12.68 5.43 4.72
N ARG A 325 13.76 4.64 4.67
CA ARG A 325 15.07 5.04 4.13
C ARG A 325 15.01 5.42 2.65
N PRO A 326 16.00 6.16 2.12
CA PRO A 326 16.04 6.54 0.71
C PRO A 326 15.91 5.33 -0.22
N SER A 327 15.10 5.50 -1.28
CA SER A 327 14.88 4.45 -2.27
C SER A 327 16.17 4.10 -3.01
N ARG A 328 16.53 2.82 -3.07
CA ARG A 328 17.63 2.34 -3.92
C ARG A 328 17.21 2.25 -5.38
N ASP A 329 15.94 1.93 -5.64
CA ASP A 329 15.44 1.65 -6.99
C ASP A 329 14.98 2.91 -7.73
N LEU A 330 14.49 3.92 -6.99
CA LEU A 330 13.86 5.10 -7.57
C LEU A 330 14.78 6.34 -7.58
N THR A 331 15.85 6.34 -6.77
CA THR A 331 16.85 7.41 -6.79
C THR A 331 17.65 7.31 -8.07
N GLY A 332 17.68 8.38 -8.88
CA GLY A 332 18.31 8.34 -10.20
C GLY A 332 17.53 7.54 -11.25
N TYR A 333 16.24 7.25 -11.02
CA TYR A 333 15.47 6.41 -11.94
C TYR A 333 15.44 6.91 -13.40
N TRP A 334 15.34 8.23 -13.56
CA TRP A 334 15.33 8.89 -14.86
C TRP A 334 16.73 9.12 -15.43
N GLN A 335 17.79 8.79 -14.68
CA GLN A 335 19.20 8.88 -15.06
C GLN A 335 19.79 7.52 -15.44
N GLY A 336 18.99 6.45 -15.43
CA GLY A 336 19.40 5.10 -15.86
C GLY A 336 19.24 4.03 -14.79
N ASN A 337 19.08 4.40 -13.51
CA ASN A 337 18.78 3.43 -12.47
C ASN A 337 17.40 2.81 -12.73
N LYS A 338 17.28 1.48 -12.69
CA LYS A 338 16.00 0.77 -12.91
C LYS A 338 15.80 -0.26 -11.82
N LYS A 339 14.55 -0.40 -11.39
CA LYS A 339 14.16 -1.44 -10.44
C LYS A 339 14.46 -2.82 -11.06
N PRO A 340 15.09 -3.74 -10.31
CA PRO A 340 15.31 -5.12 -10.75
C PRO A 340 14.00 -5.84 -11.13
N THR A 341 14.15 -7.01 -11.75
CA THR A 341 13.01 -7.88 -12.07
C THR A 341 12.20 -8.23 -10.82
N ALA A 342 10.90 -8.45 -11.03
CA ALA A 342 10.01 -8.81 -9.94
C ALA A 342 10.43 -10.15 -9.31
N LYS A 343 10.38 -10.18 -7.99
CA LYS A 343 10.53 -11.40 -7.18
C LYS A 343 9.15 -12.03 -6.95
N PHE A 344 9.14 -13.35 -6.74
CA PHE A 344 7.91 -14.13 -6.60
C PHE A 344 7.98 -15.02 -5.36
N GLY A 345 6.81 -15.49 -4.88
CA GLY A 345 6.72 -16.32 -3.68
C GLY A 345 7.11 -15.55 -2.42
N LEU A 346 7.79 -16.20 -1.49
CA LEU A 346 8.28 -15.58 -0.25
C LEU A 346 9.21 -14.38 -0.52
N GLU A 347 10.02 -14.45 -1.58
CA GLU A 347 10.95 -13.37 -1.93
C GLU A 347 10.25 -12.09 -2.42
N SER A 348 8.94 -12.16 -2.74
CA SER A 348 8.14 -10.99 -3.08
C SER A 348 7.88 -10.08 -1.88
N LEU A 349 8.00 -10.62 -0.65
CA LEU A 349 7.78 -9.87 0.59
C LEU A 349 8.99 -8.97 0.91
N CYS A 350 8.71 -7.75 1.38
CA CYS A 350 9.75 -6.82 1.83
C CYS A 350 10.06 -7.02 3.32
N LEU A 351 10.51 -8.22 3.69
CA LEU A 351 10.86 -8.62 5.06
C LEU A 351 12.15 -7.97 5.57
#